data_AF-A0AA43I870-F1
#
_entry.id   AF-A0AA43I870-F1
#
_cell.length_a   1.000
_cell.length_b   1.000
_cell.length_c   1.000
_cell.angle_alpha   90.00
_cell.angle_beta   90.00
_cell.angle_gamma   90.00
#
_symmetry.space_group_name_H-M   'P 1'
#
loop_
_entity.id
_entity.type
_entity.pdbx_description
1 polymer ?
#
loop_
_entity_poly.entity_id
_entity_poly.type
_entity_poly.pdbx_seq_one_letter_code
_entity_poly.pdbx_strand_id
1 'polypeptide(L)'
;MKKVICVLFLCSLLSGCSSNKVNELSEKNEEQKKIIDRQTVAIEEQNQTILSLEMELELATALPEMEPFEPGESITLTGVVKVGEDIPAGRYDIKIVDGNMTNVYVYKNEQDKEAGEDIDLFSIGNDVNELKGYKLIQGYILENDYPANLQYTKCEN
;
A
#
# COMPACT_ATOMS: atom_id res chain seq x y z
N MET A 1 59.04 -7.36 72.52
CA MET A 1 57.99 -6.98 71.55
C MET A 1 57.32 -8.27 71.09
N LYS A 2 56.04 -8.50 71.44
CA LYS A 2 54.87 -8.51 70.52
C LYS A 2 55.09 -9.43 69.29
N LYS A 3 54.28 -10.42 68.87
CA LYS A 3 52.91 -10.92 69.17
C LYS A 3 52.77 -12.25 68.36
N VAL A 4 52.24 -13.36 68.90
CA VAL A 4 50.86 -13.92 68.67
C VAL A 4 50.66 -14.40 67.21
N ILE A 5 50.57 -15.69 66.82
CA ILE A 5 49.71 -16.86 67.17
C ILE A 5 48.72 -17.20 66.02
N CYS A 6 48.44 -18.50 65.83
CA CYS A 6 47.26 -19.14 65.21
C CYS A 6 47.14 -19.14 63.65
N VAL A 7 46.62 -20.17 62.96
CA VAL A 7 46.03 -21.47 63.32
C VAL A 7 45.87 -22.31 62.05
N LEU A 8 46.10 -23.63 62.17
CA LEU A 8 45.66 -24.68 61.26
C LEU A 8 44.15 -24.61 61.02
N PHE A 9 43.63 -24.60 59.80
CA PHE A 9 42.32 -25.23 59.57
C PHE A 9 42.19 -25.77 58.15
N LEU A 10 42.02 -27.10 58.13
CA LEU A 10 41.42 -27.90 57.07
C LEU A 10 40.30 -27.18 56.32
N CYS A 11 40.36 -27.20 55.00
CA CYS A 11 39.17 -27.29 54.14
C CYS A 11 39.52 -28.10 52.88
N SER A 12 39.84 -29.39 53.09
CA SER A 12 39.37 -30.43 52.20
C SER A 12 37.84 -30.35 52.17
N LEU A 13 37.26 -29.79 51.09
CA LEU A 13 35.85 -29.92 50.63
C LEU A 13 35.64 -28.98 49.41
N LEU A 14 36.26 -29.29 48.27
CA LEU A 14 35.88 -28.71 46.95
C LEU A 14 35.22 -29.75 46.03
N SER A 15 34.68 -30.81 46.64
CA SER A 15 33.87 -31.83 45.96
C SER A 15 32.44 -31.74 46.47
N GLY A 16 31.62 -30.87 45.89
CA GLY A 16 30.18 -30.89 46.16
C GLY A 16 29.50 -29.52 46.14
N CYS A 17 29.29 -28.97 44.94
CA CYS A 17 28.20 -28.04 44.59
C CYS A 17 28.26 -27.71 43.08
N SER A 18 28.24 -28.72 42.19
CA SER A 18 28.32 -28.45 40.74
C SER A 18 27.64 -29.49 39.83
N SER A 19 26.76 -30.34 40.37
CA SER A 19 25.97 -31.29 39.56
C SER A 19 24.52 -30.83 39.37
N ASN A 20 23.89 -30.22 40.39
CA ASN A 20 22.49 -29.75 40.27
C ASN A 20 22.33 -28.59 39.28
N LYS A 21 23.29 -27.67 39.20
CA LYS A 21 23.21 -26.51 38.29
C LYS A 21 23.33 -26.90 36.81
N VAL A 22 24.09 -27.96 36.52
CA VAL A 22 24.32 -28.45 35.15
C VAL A 22 23.09 -29.19 34.61
N ASN A 23 22.42 -30.00 35.44
CA ASN A 23 21.14 -30.63 35.05
C ASN A 23 20.04 -29.59 34.83
N GLU A 24 19.92 -28.59 35.70
CA GLU A 24 18.93 -27.52 35.56
C GLU A 24 19.16 -26.67 34.28
N LEU A 25 20.42 -26.45 33.90
CA LEU A 25 20.80 -25.80 32.64
C LEU A 25 20.47 -26.66 31.41
N SER A 26 20.69 -27.98 31.50
CA SER A 26 20.35 -28.92 30.43
C SER A 26 18.85 -28.96 30.15
N GLU A 27 18.04 -29.04 31.19
CA GLU A 27 16.57 -29.07 31.09
C GLU A 27 16.03 -27.75 30.50
N LYS A 28 16.54 -26.60 30.96
CA LYS A 28 16.17 -25.29 30.39
C LYS A 28 16.54 -25.15 28.91
N ASN A 29 17.70 -25.67 28.50
CA ASN A 29 18.12 -25.65 27.08
C ASN A 29 17.21 -26.51 26.21
N GLU A 30 16.79 -27.68 26.71
CA GLU A 30 15.92 -28.59 25.96
C GLU A 30 14.49 -28.04 25.84
N GLU A 31 14.01 -27.35 26.88
CA GLU A 31 12.74 -26.63 26.85
C GLU A 31 12.79 -25.43 25.89
N GLN A 32 13.87 -24.64 25.91
CA GLN A 32 14.08 -23.56 24.96
C GLN A 32 14.14 -24.07 23.52
N LYS A 33 14.80 -25.21 23.27
CA LYS A 33 14.85 -25.82 21.94
C LYS A 33 13.45 -26.20 21.44
N LYS A 34 12.62 -26.81 22.30
CA LYS A 34 11.23 -27.15 21.94
C LYS A 34 10.37 -25.91 21.64
N ILE A 35 10.61 -24.81 22.35
CA ILE A 35 9.94 -23.53 22.09
C ILE A 35 10.37 -22.99 20.72
N ILE A 36 11.67 -23.01 20.41
CA ILE A 36 12.21 -22.57 19.12
C ILE A 36 11.66 -23.43 17.97
N ASP A 37 11.64 -24.75 18.12
CA ASP A 37 11.12 -25.67 17.10
C ASP A 37 9.64 -25.38 16.81
N ARG A 38 8.81 -25.16 17.85
CA ARG A 38 7.40 -24.79 17.69
C ARG A 38 7.23 -23.42 17.02
N GLN A 39 8.04 -22.44 17.41
CA GLN A 39 8.02 -21.12 16.79
C GLN A 39 8.42 -21.18 15.32
N THR A 40 9.39 -22.02 14.97
CA THR A 40 9.83 -22.21 13.58
C THR A 40 8.69 -22.74 12.71
N VAL A 41 7.97 -23.75 13.18
CA VAL A 41 6.79 -24.29 12.48
C VAL A 41 5.69 -23.23 12.33
N ALA A 42 5.39 -22.49 13.40
CA ALA A 42 4.36 -21.45 13.36
C ALA A 42 4.70 -20.30 12.40
N ILE A 43 5.98 -19.91 12.32
CA ILE A 43 6.46 -18.91 11.36
C ILE A 43 6.32 -19.41 9.92
N GLU A 44 6.62 -20.69 9.68
CA GLU A 44 6.50 -21.30 8.36
C GLU A 44 5.03 -21.32 7.89
N GLU A 45 4.10 -21.68 8.77
CA GLU A 45 2.66 -21.63 8.52
C GLU A 45 2.16 -20.19 8.24
N GLN A 46 2.65 -19.21 9.00
CA GLN A 46 2.33 -17.80 8.78
C GLN A 46 2.84 -17.30 7.42
N ASN A 47 4.07 -17.69 7.05
CA ASN A 47 4.64 -17.32 5.76
C ASN A 47 3.83 -17.90 4.60
N GLN A 48 3.37 -19.15 4.70
CA GLN A 48 2.47 -19.74 3.70
C GLN A 48 1.15 -18.97 3.60
N THR A 49 0.59 -18.55 4.74
CA THR A 49 -0.65 -17.75 4.77
C THR A 49 -0.45 -16.38 4.11
N ILE A 50 0.66 -15.71 4.39
CA ILE A 50 1.00 -14.43 3.76
C ILE A 50 1.08 -14.58 2.25
N LEU A 51 1.79 -15.60 1.76
CA LEU A 51 1.91 -15.87 0.31
C LEU A 51 0.54 -16.08 -0.35
N SER A 52 -0.37 -16.82 0.31
CA SER A 52 -1.73 -17.00 -0.23
C SER A 52 -2.51 -15.69 -0.30
N LEU A 53 -2.41 -14.85 0.72
CA LEU A 53 -3.13 -13.57 0.78
C LEU A 53 -2.56 -12.56 -0.23
N GLU A 54 -1.25 -12.54 -0.44
CA GLU A 54 -0.60 -11.72 -1.46
C GLU A 54 -1.09 -12.10 -2.86
N MET A 55 -1.19 -13.40 -3.16
CA MET A 55 -1.72 -13.90 -4.44
C MET A 55 -3.21 -13.58 -4.61
N GLU A 56 -4.02 -13.71 -3.57
CA GLU A 56 -5.45 -13.34 -3.61
C GLU A 56 -5.63 -11.83 -3.82
N LEU A 57 -4.80 -11.00 -3.18
CA LEU A 57 -4.82 -9.55 -3.34
C LEU A 57 -4.42 -9.16 -4.77
N GLU A 58 -3.38 -9.78 -5.34
CA GLU A 58 -2.97 -9.55 -6.72
C GLU A 58 -4.11 -9.90 -7.69
N LEU A 59 -4.77 -11.04 -7.50
CA LEU A 59 -5.90 -11.45 -8.33
C LEU A 59 -7.12 -10.53 -8.19
N ALA A 60 -7.39 -10.04 -6.97
CA ALA A 60 -8.51 -9.12 -6.70
C ALA A 60 -8.24 -7.68 -7.18
N THR A 61 -6.97 -7.28 -7.31
CA THR A 61 -6.57 -5.95 -7.77
C THR A 61 -6.16 -5.90 -9.22
N ALA A 62 -6.05 -7.05 -9.89
CA ALA A 62 -5.92 -7.16 -11.33
C ALA A 62 -7.18 -6.62 -12.01
N LEU A 63 -7.23 -5.30 -12.21
CA LEU A 63 -8.19 -4.67 -13.09
C LEU A 63 -7.98 -5.23 -14.51
N PRO A 64 -9.05 -5.58 -15.24
CA PRO A 64 -8.91 -5.93 -16.64
C PRO A 64 -8.20 -4.76 -17.34
N GLU A 65 -7.08 -5.05 -18.02
CA GLU A 65 -6.37 -4.02 -18.78
C GLU A 65 -7.35 -3.46 -19.82
N MET A 66 -7.75 -2.19 -19.63
CA MET A 66 -8.53 -1.49 -20.64
C MET A 66 -7.71 -1.39 -21.92
N GLU A 67 -8.30 -1.78 -23.05
CA GLU A 67 -7.66 -1.53 -24.34
C GLU A 67 -7.42 -0.01 -24.50
N PRO A 68 -6.19 0.39 -24.85
CA PRO A 68 -5.88 1.80 -25.01
C PRO A 68 -6.65 2.37 -26.20
N PHE A 69 -7.19 3.59 -26.02
CA PHE A 69 -7.80 4.31 -27.12
C PHE A 69 -6.75 4.70 -28.17
N GLU A 70 -7.14 4.57 -29.44
CA GLU A 70 -6.35 5.06 -30.56
C GLU A 70 -6.37 6.60 -30.60
N PRO A 71 -5.32 7.27 -31.09
CA PRO A 71 -5.34 8.72 -31.27
C PRO A 71 -6.53 9.19 -32.12
N GLY A 72 -7.24 10.20 -31.63
CA GLY A 72 -8.45 10.75 -32.23
C GLY A 72 -9.74 10.02 -31.83
N GLU A 73 -9.66 8.89 -31.13
CA GLU A 73 -10.83 8.23 -30.55
C GLU A 73 -11.44 9.09 -29.45
N SER A 74 -12.78 9.15 -29.42
CA SER A 74 -13.53 10.01 -28.50
C SER A 74 -14.60 9.24 -27.76
N ILE A 75 -14.75 9.54 -26.47
CA ILE A 75 -15.86 9.08 -25.64
C ILE A 75 -16.54 10.28 -24.95
N THR A 76 -17.85 10.21 -24.78
CA THR A 76 -18.62 11.21 -24.04
C THR A 76 -19.11 10.60 -22.74
N LEU A 77 -18.73 11.21 -21.61
CA LEU A 77 -19.07 10.75 -20.26
C LEU A 77 -19.71 11.88 -19.45
N THR A 78 -20.44 11.51 -18.41
CA THR A 78 -21.17 12.42 -17.52
C THR A 78 -20.94 12.05 -16.06
N GLY A 79 -20.90 13.04 -15.18
CA GLY A 79 -20.65 12.83 -13.76
C GLY A 79 -19.19 12.47 -13.47
N VAL A 80 -19.01 11.52 -12.55
CA VAL A 80 -17.68 11.09 -12.08
C VAL A 80 -17.05 10.17 -13.11
N VAL A 81 -15.80 10.46 -13.49
CA VAL A 81 -15.00 9.65 -14.41
C VAL A 81 -13.75 9.16 -13.70
N LYS A 82 -13.50 7.85 -13.75
CA LYS A 82 -12.33 7.17 -13.16
C LYS A 82 -11.36 6.72 -14.24
N VAL A 83 -10.14 7.23 -14.19
CA VAL A 83 -9.09 6.90 -15.16
C VAL A 83 -8.55 5.51 -14.87
N GLY A 84 -8.70 4.61 -15.84
CA GLY A 84 -8.37 3.19 -15.75
C GLY A 84 -9.55 2.26 -15.50
N GLU A 85 -10.75 2.82 -15.30
CA GLU A 85 -12.01 2.08 -15.25
C GLU A 85 -12.96 2.55 -16.36
N ASP A 86 -13.15 3.86 -16.50
CA ASP A 86 -14.06 4.46 -17.49
C ASP A 86 -13.33 4.89 -18.78
N ILE A 87 -12.09 5.35 -18.65
CA ILE A 87 -11.21 5.75 -19.77
C ILE A 87 -9.77 5.33 -19.50
N PRO A 88 -8.99 4.89 -20.50
CA PRO A 88 -7.59 4.54 -20.28
C PRO A 88 -6.75 5.78 -19.98
N ALA A 89 -5.64 5.62 -19.24
CA ALA A 89 -4.72 6.72 -18.95
C ALA A 89 -4.11 7.32 -20.23
N GLY A 90 -3.80 8.62 -20.20
CA GLY A 90 -3.18 9.29 -21.35
C GLY A 90 -3.46 10.79 -21.47
N ARG A 91 -3.08 11.36 -22.60
CA ARG A 91 -3.38 12.77 -22.92
C ARG A 91 -4.71 12.88 -23.67
N TYR A 92 -5.54 13.84 -23.25
CA TYR A 92 -6.86 14.06 -23.82
C TYR A 92 -7.13 15.54 -24.07
N ASP A 93 -7.82 15.81 -25.18
CA ASP A 93 -8.58 17.03 -25.36
C ASP A 93 -9.96 16.83 -24.73
N ILE A 94 -10.35 17.72 -23.81
CA ILE A 94 -11.58 17.62 -23.03
C ILE A 94 -12.45 18.84 -23.34
N LYS A 95 -13.69 18.63 -23.77
CA LYS A 95 -14.62 19.72 -24.05
C LYS A 95 -16.04 19.39 -23.61
N ILE A 96 -16.83 20.43 -23.35
CA ILE A 96 -18.27 20.30 -23.12
C ILE A 96 -18.97 20.04 -24.45
N VAL A 97 -19.84 19.03 -24.49
CA VAL A 97 -20.68 18.71 -25.66
C VAL A 97 -22.05 19.36 -25.53
N ASP A 98 -22.57 19.46 -24.31
CA ASP A 98 -23.82 20.16 -24.00
C ASP A 98 -23.76 20.94 -22.68
N GLY A 99 -24.39 22.12 -22.68
CA GLY A 99 -24.35 23.05 -21.55
C GLY A 99 -23.50 24.30 -21.82
N ASN A 100 -23.53 25.23 -20.87
CA ASN A 100 -22.89 26.54 -21.01
C ASN A 100 -21.53 26.61 -20.32
N MET A 101 -21.37 25.92 -19.19
CA MET A 101 -20.14 25.92 -18.40
C MET A 101 -20.17 24.79 -17.37
N THR A 102 -19.00 24.23 -17.05
CA THR A 102 -18.80 23.40 -15.85
C THR A 102 -17.39 23.57 -15.31
N ASN A 103 -17.24 23.40 -14.00
CA ASN A 103 -15.95 23.20 -13.37
C ASN A 103 -15.67 21.71 -13.26
N VAL A 104 -14.45 21.31 -13.63
CA VAL A 104 -13.98 19.94 -13.49
C VAL A 104 -12.88 19.92 -12.44
N TYR A 105 -13.15 19.19 -11.37
CA TYR A 105 -12.22 18.90 -10.29
C TYR A 105 -11.48 17.62 -10.61
N VAL A 106 -10.17 17.62 -10.39
CA VAL A 106 -9.34 16.43 -10.56
C VAL A 106 -8.79 16.02 -9.21
N TYR A 107 -9.06 14.78 -8.82
CA TYR A 107 -8.56 14.16 -7.61
C TYR A 107 -7.58 13.05 -7.96
N LYS A 108 -6.62 12.80 -7.07
CA LYS A 108 -5.63 11.74 -7.28
C LYS A 108 -6.22 10.34 -7.07
N ASN A 109 -7.23 10.22 -6.21
CA ASN A 109 -7.88 8.98 -5.78
C ASN A 109 -9.18 9.29 -5.00
N GLU A 110 -9.92 8.26 -4.58
CA GLU A 110 -11.18 8.41 -3.83
C GLU A 110 -11.01 9.04 -2.44
N GLN A 111 -9.91 8.77 -1.73
CA GLN A 111 -9.65 9.35 -0.41
C GLN A 111 -9.48 10.87 -0.50
N ASP A 112 -8.72 11.34 -1.50
CA ASP A 112 -8.53 12.78 -1.76
C ASP A 112 -9.87 13.42 -2.17
N LYS A 113 -10.69 12.71 -2.96
CA LYS A 113 -12.05 13.17 -3.31
C LYS A 113 -12.95 13.32 -2.08
N GLU A 114 -13.01 12.31 -1.22
CA GLU A 114 -13.79 12.34 0.01
C GLU A 114 -13.34 13.46 0.97
N ALA A 115 -12.05 13.76 0.98
CA ALA A 115 -11.47 14.87 1.73
C ALA A 115 -11.71 16.24 1.08
N GLY A 116 -12.11 16.28 -0.21
CA GLY A 116 -12.23 17.52 -0.99
C GLY A 116 -10.88 18.15 -1.33
N GLU A 117 -9.83 17.34 -1.45
CA GLU A 117 -8.46 17.77 -1.79
C GLU A 117 -8.20 17.57 -3.28
N ASP A 118 -8.66 18.51 -4.11
CA ASP A 118 -8.37 18.50 -5.55
C ASP A 118 -6.91 18.88 -5.86
N ILE A 119 -6.35 18.25 -6.88
CA ILE A 119 -5.00 18.54 -7.39
C ILE A 119 -5.02 19.52 -8.57
N ASP A 120 -6.16 19.65 -9.24
CA ASP A 120 -6.38 20.61 -10.32
C ASP A 120 -7.87 20.94 -10.46
N LEU A 121 -8.14 22.14 -10.97
CA LEU A 121 -9.48 22.67 -11.20
C LEU A 121 -9.48 23.50 -12.48
N PHE A 122 -10.35 23.15 -13.43
CA PHE A 122 -10.52 23.92 -14.65
C PHE A 122 -11.97 24.16 -14.99
N SER A 123 -12.26 25.36 -15.52
CA SER A 123 -13.56 25.76 -16.02
C SER A 123 -13.60 25.62 -17.54
N ILE A 124 -14.53 24.81 -18.06
CA ILE A 124 -14.80 24.68 -19.50
C ILE A 124 -16.13 25.38 -19.81
N GLY A 125 -16.24 26.05 -20.96
CA GLY A 125 -17.47 26.68 -21.45
C GLY A 125 -17.30 28.14 -21.86
N ASN A 126 -17.31 29.06 -20.89
CA ASN A 126 -17.43 30.50 -21.17
C ASN A 126 -16.27 31.10 -21.98
N ASP A 127 -15.03 30.83 -21.57
CA ASP A 127 -13.82 31.39 -22.21
C ASP A 127 -12.90 30.31 -22.80
N VAL A 128 -12.99 29.11 -22.25
CA VAL A 128 -12.22 27.93 -22.67
C VAL A 128 -13.21 26.88 -23.14
N ASN A 129 -13.37 26.75 -24.45
CA ASN A 129 -14.28 25.74 -25.02
C ASN A 129 -13.72 24.31 -24.90
N GLU A 130 -12.43 24.18 -24.68
CA GLU A 130 -11.70 22.91 -24.73
C GLU A 130 -10.40 23.03 -23.92
N LEU A 131 -10.17 22.07 -23.03
CA LEU A 131 -8.89 21.85 -22.38
C LEU A 131 -8.06 20.91 -23.25
N LYS A 132 -6.91 21.38 -23.75
CA LYS A 132 -6.10 20.62 -24.70
C LYS A 132 -4.98 19.80 -24.06
N GLY A 133 -4.82 18.55 -24.49
CA GLY A 133 -3.68 17.70 -24.18
C GLY A 133 -3.47 17.42 -22.69
N TYR A 134 -4.54 17.48 -21.89
CA TYR A 134 -4.47 17.28 -20.44
C TYR A 134 -4.09 15.85 -20.12
N LYS A 135 -3.14 15.67 -19.21
CA LYS A 135 -2.59 14.35 -18.89
C LYS A 135 -3.38 13.71 -17.75
N LEU A 136 -4.11 12.66 -18.09
CA LEU A 136 -4.83 11.80 -17.16
C LEU A 136 -3.97 10.59 -16.78
N ILE A 137 -3.80 10.39 -15.49
CA ILE A 137 -3.00 9.30 -14.91
C ILE A 137 -3.94 8.25 -14.33
N GLN A 138 -3.56 6.98 -14.45
CA GLN A 138 -4.27 5.86 -13.82
C GLN A 138 -4.62 6.18 -12.35
N GLY A 139 -5.89 5.96 -11.98
CA GLY A 139 -6.42 6.19 -10.64
C GLY A 139 -6.94 7.61 -10.40
N TYR A 140 -6.68 8.57 -11.31
CA TYR A 140 -7.27 9.90 -11.19
C TYR A 140 -8.80 9.83 -11.33
N ILE A 141 -9.46 10.76 -10.63
CA ILE A 141 -10.91 10.91 -10.64
C ILE A 141 -11.23 12.32 -11.10
N LEU A 142 -12.12 12.44 -12.07
CA LEU A 142 -12.67 13.72 -12.51
C LEU A 142 -14.12 13.80 -12.08
N GLU A 143 -14.51 14.93 -11.52
CA GLU A 143 -15.90 15.22 -11.16
C GLU A 143 -16.26 16.62 -11.61
N ASN A 144 -17.48 16.79 -12.11
CA ASN A 144 -18.01 18.07 -12.51
C ASN A 144 -19.08 18.59 -11.54
N ASP A 145 -19.07 19.90 -11.27
CA ASP A 145 -20.03 20.56 -10.35
C ASP A 145 -21.47 20.51 -10.84
N TYR A 146 -21.65 20.47 -12.15
CA TYR A 146 -22.91 20.22 -12.83
C TYR A 146 -22.72 19.06 -13.79
N PRO A 147 -23.68 18.12 -13.91
CA PRO A 147 -23.59 17.01 -14.84
C PRO A 147 -23.68 17.54 -16.28
N ALA A 148 -22.55 17.99 -16.81
CA ALA A 148 -22.33 18.32 -18.21
C ALA A 148 -21.75 17.09 -18.91
N ASN A 149 -22.12 16.86 -20.17
CA ASN A 149 -21.49 15.81 -20.94
C ASN A 149 -20.14 16.32 -21.45
N LEU A 150 -19.07 15.66 -21.01
CA LEU A 150 -17.71 15.95 -21.42
C LEU A 150 -17.27 14.93 -22.45
N GLN A 151 -16.78 15.41 -23.59
CA GLN A 151 -16.11 14.58 -24.59
C GLN A 151 -14.61 14.59 -24.33
N TYR A 152 -14.05 13.39 -24.23
CA TYR A 152 -12.63 13.11 -24.08
C TYR A 152 -12.13 12.56 -25.40
N THR A 153 -11.22 13.27 -26.07
CA THR A 153 -10.60 12.84 -27.33
C THR A 153 -9.14 12.54 -27.10
N LYS A 154 -8.72 11.31 -27.40
CA LYS A 154 -7.35 10.85 -27.20
C LYS A 154 -6.39 11.63 -28.10
N CYS A 155 -5.37 12.26 -27.53
CA CYS A 155 -4.33 12.94 -28.30
C CYS A 155 -3.30 11.95 -28.87
N GLU A 156 -2.60 12.34 -29.92
CA GLU A 156 -1.34 11.71 -30.33
C GLU A 156 -0.31 11.83 -29.19
N ASN A 157 0.43 10.76 -28.92
CA ASN A 157 1.45 10.70 -27.85
C ASN A 157 2.69 11.54 -28.18
#